data_AF-A0ABD0NV58-F1
#
_entry.id   AF-A0ABD0NV58-F1
#
_cell.length_a   1.000
_cell.length_b   1.000
_cell.length_c   1.000
_cell.angle_alpha   90.00
_cell.angle_beta   90.00
_cell.angle_gamma   90.00
#
_symmetry.space_group_name_H-M   'P 1'
#
loop_
_entity.id
_entity.type
_entity.pdbx_description
1 polymer ?
#
loop_
_entity_poly.entity_id
_entity_poly.type
_entity_poly.pdbx_seq_one_letter_code
_entity_poly.pdbx_strand_id
1 'polypeptide(L)' 'DIKNGRLPCSFVTLALLGSYALQSELGEYDPEVHGTDYAKELQLIPGQTKELEEKVMELHRTY' A
#
# COMPACT_ATOMS: atom_id res chain seq x y z
N ASP A 1 14.53 3.87 -0.95
CA ASP A 1 15.12 3.02 -2.01
C ASP A 1 14.12 2.30 -2.91
N ILE A 2 13.04 1.73 -2.36
CA ILE A 2 11.99 1.02 -3.12
C ILE A 2 11.31 1.91 -4.17
N LYS A 3 10.80 3.08 -3.75
CA LYS A 3 10.16 4.05 -4.66
C LYS A 3 11.06 4.53 -5.80
N ASN A 4 12.37 4.51 -5.59
CA ASN A 4 13.36 4.91 -6.60
C ASN A 4 13.91 3.72 -7.40
N GLY A 5 13.36 2.51 -7.23
CA GLY A 5 13.81 1.29 -7.91
C GLY A 5 15.21 0.82 -7.52
N ARG A 6 15.81 1.39 -6.47
CA ARG A 6 17.16 1.04 -6.00
C ARG A 6 17.19 -0.28 -5.23
N LEU A 7 16.05 -0.66 -4.67
CA LEU A 7 15.86 -1.94 -4.00
C LEU A 7 14.73 -2.71 -4.70
N PRO A 8 15.04 -3.76 -5.47
CA PRO A 8 14.00 -4.61 -6.03
C PRO A 8 13.31 -5.40 -4.91
N CYS A 9 11.99 -5.43 -4.94
CA CYS A 9 11.18 -6.16 -3.99
C CYS A 9 10.18 -7.05 -4.73
N SER A 10 9.85 -8.20 -4.13
CA SER A 10 8.77 -9.03 -4.63
C SER A 10 7.43 -8.29 -4.49
N PHE A 11 6.44 -8.65 -5.29
CA PHE A 11 5.08 -8.11 -5.18
C PHE A 11 4.53 -8.22 -3.75
N VAL A 12 4.69 -9.37 -3.11
CA VAL A 12 4.22 -9.62 -1.74
C VAL A 12 4.91 -8.70 -0.73
N THR A 13 6.23 -8.53 -0.87
CA THR A 13 7.00 -7.63 0.00
C THR A 13 6.56 -6.18 -0.18
N LEU A 14 6.30 -5.75 -1.42
CA LEU A 14 5.80 -4.40 -1.72
C LEU A 14 4.43 -4.17 -1.10
N ALA A 15 3.52 -5.15 -1.24
CA ALA A 15 2.17 -5.05 -0.69
C ALA A 15 2.19 -4.95 0.84
N LEU A 16 3.02 -5.77 1.50
CA LEU A 16 3.16 -5.76 2.96
C LEU A 16 3.80 -4.47 3.48
N LEU A 17 4.85 -3.97 2.83
CA LEU A 17 5.44 -2.69 3.21
C LEU A 17 4.46 -1.53 2.97
N GLY A 18 3.68 -1.62 1.91
CA GLY A 18 2.61 -0.68 1.59
C GLY A 18 1.53 -0.64 2.66
N SER A 19 1.08 -1.79 3.16
CA SER A 19 0.05 -1.81 4.20
C SER A 19 0.55 -1.18 5.50
N TYR A 20 1.77 -1.47 5.92
CA TYR A 20 2.35 -0.85 7.12
C TYR A 20 2.60 0.65 6.93
N ALA A 21 2.97 1.08 5.73
CA ALA A 21 3.11 2.49 5.44
C ALA A 21 1.74 3.22 5.47
N LEU A 22 0.65 2.63 4.95
CA LEU A 22 -0.69 3.19 5.11
C LEU A 22 -1.11 3.26 6.56
N GLN A 23 -0.89 2.18 7.32
CA GLN A 23 -1.26 2.13 8.72
C GLN A 23 -0.51 3.20 9.55
N SER A 24 0.75 3.47 9.19
CA SER A 24 1.54 4.53 9.83
C SER A 24 1.05 5.94 9.50
N GLU A 25 0.49 6.17 8.31
CA GLU A 25 0.04 7.49 7.84
C GLU A 25 -1.42 7.77 8.19
N LEU A 26 -2.29 6.76 8.08
CA LEU A 26 -3.74 6.89 8.20
C LEU A 26 -4.29 6.32 9.51
N GLY A 27 -3.50 5.55 10.26
CA GLY A 27 -3.99 4.77 11.41
C GLY A 27 -4.70 3.49 10.98
N GLU A 28 -5.47 2.89 11.89
CA GLU A 28 -6.22 1.65 11.61
C GLU A 28 -7.30 1.86 10.53
N TYR A 29 -7.62 0.79 9.81
CA TYR A 29 -8.65 0.85 8.77
C TYR A 29 -10.04 1.18 9.34
N ASP A 30 -10.58 2.34 8.94
CA ASP A 30 -11.98 2.74 9.10
C ASP A 30 -12.76 2.71 7.77
N PRO A 31 -13.82 1.91 7.62
CA PRO A 31 -14.62 1.84 6.39
C PRO A 31 -15.46 3.09 6.08
N GLU A 32 -15.70 3.99 7.04
CA GLU A 32 -16.43 5.24 6.82
C GLU A 32 -15.51 6.33 6.23
N VAL A 33 -14.21 6.23 6.51
CA VAL A 33 -13.17 7.18 6.06
C VAL A 33 -12.44 6.66 4.82
N HIS A 34 -12.11 5.38 4.80
CA HIS A 34 -11.30 4.78 3.75
C HIS A 34 -12.15 4.24 2.59
N GLY A 35 -12.16 4.98 1.49
CA GLY A 35 -12.84 4.59 0.25
C GLY A 35 -12.17 3.43 -0.51
N THR A 36 -12.45 3.32 -1.81
CA THR A 36 -11.94 2.20 -2.63
C THR A 36 -10.51 2.38 -3.15
N ASP A 37 -9.94 3.57 -3.05
CA ASP A 37 -8.71 3.94 -3.77
C ASP A 37 -7.67 4.66 -2.91
N TYR A 38 -7.78 4.61 -1.58
CA TYR A 38 -6.90 5.37 -0.67
C TYR A 38 -5.42 4.93 -0.74
N ALA A 39 -5.14 3.68 -1.12
CA ALA A 39 -3.77 3.21 -1.32
C ALA A 39 -3.03 3.89 -2.50
N LYS A 40 -3.77 4.56 -3.40
CA LYS A 40 -3.18 5.26 -4.55
C LYS A 40 -2.33 6.46 -4.14
N GLU A 41 -2.65 7.09 -3.01
CA GLU A 41 -1.94 8.28 -2.52
C GLU A 41 -0.52 7.96 -2.03
N LEU A 42 -0.28 6.72 -1.61
CA LEU A 42 0.98 6.27 -1.02
C LEU A 42 2.16 6.23 -2.01
N GLN A 43 1.89 5.98 -3.30
CA GLN A 43 2.88 5.88 -4.38
C GLN A 43 4.14 5.07 -4.01
N LEU A 44 4.00 3.75 -3.82
CA LEU A 44 5.09 2.87 -3.37
C LEU A 44 6.19 2.67 -4.39
N ILE A 45 5.82 2.56 -5.67
CA ILE A 45 6.72 2.30 -6.79
C ILE A 45 6.32 3.11 -8.02
N PRO A 46 7.26 3.38 -8.95
CA PRO A 46 6.92 3.92 -10.26
C PRO A 46 6.08 2.89 -11.03
N GLY A 47 4.97 3.33 -11.62
CA GLY A 47 4.08 2.42 -12.37
C GLY A 47 3.27 1.47 -11.48
N GLN A 48 2.97 1.86 -10.25
CA GLN A 48 2.08 1.14 -9.33
C GLN A 48 0.81 0.67 -10.06
N THR A 49 0.51 -0.62 -9.91
CA THR A 49 -0.64 -1.27 -10.55
C THR A 49 -1.83 -1.29 -9.59
N LYS A 50 -3.05 -1.36 -10.15
CA LYS A 50 -4.27 -1.54 -9.35
C LYS A 50 -4.25 -2.80 -8.50
N GLU A 51 -3.69 -3.89 -9.03
CA GLU A 51 -3.54 -5.15 -8.29
C GLU A 51 -2.69 -4.98 -7.02
N LEU A 52 -1.63 -4.16 -7.09
CA LEU A 52 -0.81 -3.85 -5.91
C LEU A 52 -1.61 -2.99 -4.91
N GLU A 53 -2.35 -1.99 -5.39
CA GLU A 53 -3.20 -1.13 -4.55
C GLU A 53 -4.26 -1.95 -3.80
N GLU A 54 -4.97 -2.83 -4.51
CA GLU A 54 -5.95 -3.75 -3.93
C GLU A 54 -5.33 -4.65 -2.87
N LYS A 55 -4.14 -5.21 -3.15
CA LYS A 55 -3.47 -6.09 -2.19
C LYS A 55 -3.00 -5.34 -0.94
N VAL A 56 -2.50 -4.11 -1.11
CA VAL A 56 -2.12 -3.24 0.00
C VAL A 56 -3.33 -2.92 0.88
N MET A 57 -4.47 -2.59 0.29
CA MET A 57 -5.70 -2.31 1.04
C MET A 57 -6.25 -3.55 1.74
N GLU A 58 -6.20 -4.73 1.11
CA GLU A 58 -6.55 -6.01 1.74
C GLU A 58 -5.72 -6.26 3.00
N LEU A 59 -4.41 -6.03 2.92
CA LEU A 59 -3.50 -6.22 4.05
C LEU A 59 -3.73 -5.16 5.14
N HIS A 60 -3.97 -3.90 4.79
CA HIS A 60 -4.29 -2.84 5.76
C HIS A 60 -5.61 -3.08 6.51
N ARG A 61 -6.57 -3.79 5.91
CA ARG A 61 -7.81 -4.21 6.60
C ARG A 61 -7.58 -5.36 7.57
N THR A 62 -6.47 -6.08 7.43
CA THR A 62 -6.16 -7.28 8.20
C THR A 62 -5.25 -6.97 9.39
N TYR A 63 -4.40 -5.95 9.27
CA TYR A 63 -3.39 -5.55 10.25
C TYR A 63 -3.61 -4.11 10.69
#